data_AF-A0A2N6QP41-F1
#
_entry.id   AF-A0A2N6QP41-F1
#
_cell.length_a   1.000
_cell.length_b   1.000
_cell.length_c   1.000
_cell.angle_alpha   90.00
_cell.angle_beta   90.00
_cell.angle_gamma   90.00
#
_symmetry.space_group_name_H-M   'P 1'
#
loop_
_entity.id
_entity.type
_entity.pdbx_description
1 polymer ?
#
loop_
_entity_poly.entity_id
_entity_poly.type
_entity_poly.pdbx_seq_one_letter_code
_entity_poly.pdbx_strand_id
1 'polypeptide(L)'
;MKKYIHIKKEDREFIAKSLDITERTIFNATHFTDMNEGTDLLKTVRTLALQRGGIVMVEAPEWEVLHDADGYMRQYLGDVLLEFSKTEPWCDVFKHGEKIRRFDNLMTNDIQGIQDWAAKL
;
A
#
# COMPACT_ATOMS: atom_id res chain seq x y z
N MET A 1 7.37 -5.75 6.99
CA MET A 1 6.66 -4.67 6.28
C MET A 1 6.72 -3.40 7.13
N LYS A 2 7.40 -2.36 6.64
CA LYS A 2 7.39 -1.05 7.32
C LYS A 2 6.04 -0.42 7.07
N LYS A 3 5.39 0.11 8.10
CA LYS A 3 4.13 0.85 7.97
C LYS A 3 4.36 2.29 8.37
N TYR A 4 3.60 3.20 7.76
CA TYR A 4 3.62 4.62 8.11
C TYR A 4 2.23 5.22 7.95
N ILE A 5 1.98 6.37 8.57
CA ILE A 5 0.73 7.12 8.38
C ILE A 5 1.01 8.23 7.38
N HIS A 6 0.45 8.10 6.19
CA HIS A 6 0.49 9.16 5.19
C HIS A 6 -0.49 10.26 5.58
N ILE A 7 -0.01 11.51 5.65
CA ILE A 7 -0.79 12.70 5.96
C ILE A 7 -0.41 13.82 5.01
N LYS A 8 -1.35 14.74 4.74
CA LYS A 8 -1.10 15.94 3.95
C LYS A 8 -0.21 16.92 4.71
N LYS A 9 0.37 17.87 3.96
CA LYS A 9 1.27 18.88 4.55
C LYS A 9 0.53 19.76 5.55
N GLU A 10 -0.70 20.18 5.22
CA GLU A 10 -1.52 21.04 6.06
C GLU A 10 -1.84 20.38 7.40
N ASP A 11 -2.10 19.07 7.40
CA ASP A 11 -2.35 18.29 8.61
C ASP A 11 -1.10 18.15 9.47
N ARG A 12 0.08 17.98 8.84
CA ARG A 12 1.36 17.95 9.55
C ARG A 12 1.63 19.28 10.25
N GLU A 13 1.43 20.40 9.57
CA GLU A 13 1.61 21.75 10.14
C GLU A 13 0.62 22.03 11.27
N PHE A 14 -0.63 21.59 11.12
CA PHE A 14 -1.64 21.69 12.17
C PHE A 14 -1.19 20.94 13.44
N ILE A 15 -0.81 19.66 13.30
CA ILE A 15 -0.37 18.83 14.42
C ILE A 15 0.85 19.42 15.11
N ALA A 16 1.81 19.95 14.33
CA ALA A 16 3.01 20.59 14.86
C ALA A 16 2.66 21.77 15.76
N LYS A 17 1.78 22.66 15.29
CA LYS A 17 1.32 23.84 16.03
C LYS A 17 0.46 23.46 17.24
N SER A 18 -0.44 22.50 17.11
CA SER A 18 -1.35 22.10 18.20
C SER A 18 -0.65 21.46 19.38
N LEU A 19 0.48 20.79 19.15
CA LEU A 19 1.23 20.09 20.20
C LEU A 19 2.56 20.75 20.56
N ASP A 20 2.88 21.90 19.93
CA ASP A 20 4.17 22.60 20.06
C ASP A 20 5.37 21.66 19.80
N ILE A 21 5.33 20.92 18.69
CA ILE A 21 6.34 19.92 18.33
C ILE A 21 6.95 20.18 16.95
N THR A 22 8.16 19.66 16.75
CA THR A 22 8.84 19.72 15.46
C THR A 22 8.26 18.74 14.43
N GLU A 23 8.41 19.04 13.14
CA GLU A 23 8.08 18.10 12.06
C GLU A 23 8.83 16.77 12.18
N ARG A 24 10.05 16.78 12.73
CA ARG A 24 10.83 15.57 12.97
C ARG A 24 10.14 14.65 13.98
N THR A 25 9.53 15.21 15.03
CA THR A 25 8.73 14.45 16.00
C THR A 25 7.52 13.81 15.33
N ILE A 26 6.85 14.53 14.42
CA ILE A 26 5.71 14.01 13.66
C ILE A 26 6.15 12.89 12.72
N PHE A 27 7.28 13.05 12.03
CA PHE A 27 7.85 12.01 11.18
C PHE A 27 8.12 10.73 11.98
N ASN A 28 8.79 10.85 13.13
CA ASN A 28 9.10 9.72 14.01
C ASN A 28 7.83 9.02 14.50
N ALA A 29 6.79 9.78 14.85
CA ALA A 29 5.50 9.24 15.24
C ALA A 29 4.84 8.48 14.08
N THR A 30 4.69 9.12 12.93
CA THR A 30 3.97 8.58 11.76
C THR A 30 4.69 7.41 11.09
N HIS A 31 6.01 7.30 11.21
CA HIS A 31 6.82 6.22 10.61
C HIS A 31 7.20 5.11 11.60
N PHE A 32 6.60 5.12 12.81
CA PHE A 32 6.82 4.08 13.83
C PHE A 32 8.30 3.81 14.09
N THR A 33 9.13 4.85 14.15
CA THR A 33 10.58 4.71 14.32
C THR A 33 10.99 4.16 15.68
N ASP A 34 10.07 4.18 16.65
CA ASP A 34 10.25 3.57 17.97
C ASP A 34 9.59 2.18 18.00
N MET A 35 10.39 1.16 18.31
CA MET A 35 9.97 -0.25 18.36
C MET A 35 9.01 -0.55 19.51
N ASN A 36 8.96 0.26 20.57
CA ASN A 36 8.06 0.09 21.71
C ASN A 36 6.70 0.80 21.53
N GLU A 37 6.30 1.05 20.28
CA GLU A 37 5.14 1.87 19.92
C GLU A 37 5.21 3.32 20.42
N GLY A 38 6.37 3.80 20.88
CA GLY A 38 6.59 5.21 21.21
C GLY A 38 5.95 5.70 22.51
N THR A 39 6.30 6.94 22.88
CA THR A 39 5.74 7.66 24.03
C THR A 39 4.27 8.04 23.83
N ASP A 40 3.59 8.44 24.91
CA ASP A 40 2.19 8.93 24.85
C ASP A 40 2.03 10.12 23.90
N LEU A 41 3.06 10.96 23.77
CA LEU A 41 3.11 12.02 22.77
C LEU A 41 3.05 11.46 21.34
N LEU A 42 3.86 10.45 21.02
CA LEU A 42 3.87 9.84 19.68
C LEU A 42 2.55 9.13 19.37
N LYS A 43 1.94 8.48 20.38
CA LYS A 43 0.59 7.90 20.26
C LYS A 43 -0.45 8.98 19.97
N THR A 44 -0.41 10.10 20.69
CA THR A 44 -1.30 11.25 20.49
C THR A 44 -1.17 11.83 19.07
N VAL A 45 0.07 11.99 18.58
CA VAL A 45 0.33 12.43 17.21
C VAL A 45 -0.31 11.49 16.19
N ARG A 46 -0.17 10.17 16.35
CA ARG A 46 -0.79 9.19 15.45
C ARG A 46 -2.31 9.25 15.49
N THR A 47 -2.90 9.35 16.67
CA THR A 47 -4.36 9.49 16.84
C THR A 47 -4.87 10.73 16.10
N LEU A 48 -4.21 11.87 16.29
CA LEU A 48 -4.60 13.12 15.64
C LEU A 48 -4.40 13.03 14.11
N ALA A 49 -3.32 12.41 13.64
CA ALA A 49 -3.08 12.16 12.23
C ALA A 49 -4.21 11.33 11.58
N LEU A 50 -4.65 10.25 12.23
CA LEU A 50 -5.74 9.40 11.74
C LEU A 50 -7.10 10.13 11.77
N GLN A 51 -7.39 10.88 12.82
CA GLN A 51 -8.61 11.69 12.93
C GLN A 51 -8.71 12.75 11.82
N ARG A 52 -7.57 13.21 11.32
CA ARG A 52 -7.48 14.18 10.21
C ARG A 52 -7.46 13.53 8.83
N GLY A 53 -7.77 12.24 8.73
CA GLY A 53 -7.83 11.52 7.46
C GLY A 53 -6.49 10.94 7.00
N GLY A 54 -5.53 10.82 7.92
CA GLY A 54 -4.30 10.07 7.65
C GLY A 54 -4.59 8.61 7.35
N ILE A 55 -3.86 8.05 6.38
CA ILE A 55 -4.05 6.67 5.92
C ILE A 55 -2.83 5.85 6.33
N VAL A 56 -3.06 4.68 6.95
CA VAL A 56 -1.97 3.74 7.24
C VAL A 56 -1.55 3.08 5.94
N MET A 57 -0.32 3.36 5.54
CA MET A 57 0.33 2.81 4.35
C MET A 57 1.35 1.74 4.78
N VAL A 58 1.62 0.81 3.87
CA VAL A 58 2.67 -0.20 4.01
C VAL A 58 3.66 -0.04 2.86
N GLU A 59 4.95 -0.13 3.19
CA GLU A 59 6.03 -0.26 2.21
C GLU A 59 6.20 -1.74 1.89
N ALA A 60 6.08 -2.07 0.61
CA ALA A 60 6.26 -3.40 0.05
C ALA A 60 7.31 -3.36 -1.07
N PRO A 61 8.00 -4.47 -1.37
CA PRO A 61 8.81 -4.60 -2.57
C PRO A 61 7.98 -4.26 -3.82
N GLU A 62 8.64 -3.71 -4.84
CA GLU A 62 8.00 -3.34 -6.11
C GLU A 62 7.37 -4.55 -6.83
N TRP A 63 7.91 -5.76 -6.60
CA TRP A 63 7.49 -7.00 -7.26
C TRP A 63 6.76 -7.93 -6.28
N GLU A 64 5.80 -7.39 -5.54
CA GLU A 64 5.04 -8.11 -4.52
C GLU A 64 3.61 -8.46 -5.00
N VAL A 65 3.00 -9.45 -4.36
CA VAL A 65 1.57 -9.77 -4.52
C VAL A 65 0.79 -9.21 -3.33
N LEU A 66 -0.15 -8.30 -3.60
CA LEU A 66 -1.03 -7.71 -2.60
C LEU A 66 -2.41 -8.38 -2.62
N HIS A 67 -2.91 -8.76 -1.45
CA HIS A 67 -4.25 -9.31 -1.27
C HIS A 67 -5.19 -8.18 -0.80
N ASP A 68 -5.85 -7.53 -1.74
CA ASP A 68 -6.65 -6.34 -1.45
C ASP A 68 -8.06 -6.66 -0.93
N ALA A 69 -8.59 -5.80 -0.07
CA ALA A 69 -9.90 -6.00 0.56
C ALA A 69 -11.07 -5.88 -0.44
N ASP A 70 -10.82 -5.36 -1.64
CA ASP A 70 -11.81 -5.14 -2.71
C ASP A 70 -12.10 -6.38 -3.57
N GLY A 71 -11.57 -7.54 -3.19
CA GLY A 71 -11.82 -8.81 -3.87
C GLY A 71 -10.76 -9.19 -4.91
N TYR A 72 -9.65 -8.45 -5.00
CA TYR A 72 -8.57 -8.73 -5.93
C TYR A 72 -7.27 -9.15 -5.25
N MET A 73 -6.48 -9.96 -5.96
CA MET A 73 -5.06 -10.14 -5.69
C MET A 73 -4.28 -9.47 -6.83
N ARG A 74 -3.39 -8.55 -6.48
CA ARG A 74 -2.65 -7.73 -7.45
C ARG A 74 -1.17 -8.05 -7.37
N GLN A 75 -0.61 -8.54 -8.46
CA GLN A 75 0.82 -8.75 -8.59
C GLN A 75 1.42 -7.67 -9.48
N TYR A 76 2.39 -6.95 -8.95
CA TYR A 76 3.13 -5.92 -9.66
C TYR A 76 4.40 -6.52 -10.26
N LEU A 77 4.63 -6.24 -11.54
CA LEU A 77 5.79 -6.68 -12.31
C LEU A 77 6.33 -5.46 -13.09
N GLY A 78 6.87 -4.48 -12.36
CA GLY A 78 7.26 -3.19 -12.93
C GLY A 78 6.05 -2.37 -13.41
N ASP A 79 5.97 -2.13 -14.72
CA ASP A 79 4.86 -1.40 -15.37
C ASP A 79 3.66 -2.29 -15.72
N VAL A 80 3.75 -3.60 -15.45
CA VAL A 80 2.70 -4.58 -15.64
C VAL A 80 2.02 -4.92 -14.32
N LEU A 81 0.69 -4.98 -14.34
CA LEU A 81 -0.15 -5.41 -13.22
C LEU A 81 -0.97 -6.63 -13.64
N LEU A 82 -0.85 -7.71 -12.86
CA LEU A 82 -1.75 -8.85 -12.92
C LEU A 82 -2.80 -8.68 -11.82
N GLU A 83 -4.07 -8.58 -12.22
CA GLU A 83 -5.20 -8.49 -11.29
C GLU A 83 -6.00 -9.79 -11.35
N PHE A 84 -5.86 -10.62 -10.32
CA PHE A 84 -6.60 -11.87 -10.17
C PHE A 84 -7.87 -11.62 -9.35
N SER A 85 -9.00 -12.11 -9.82
CA SER A 85 -10.21 -12.16 -8.99
C SER A 85 -10.06 -13.20 -7.89
N LYS A 86 -10.52 -12.87 -6.67
CA LYS A 86 -10.58 -13.82 -5.56
C LYS A 86 -11.81 -14.74 -5.61
N THR A 87 -12.83 -14.36 -6.37
CA THR A 87 -14.13 -15.07 -6.38
C THR A 87 -14.41 -15.75 -7.71
N GLU A 88 -13.74 -15.33 -8.78
CA GLU A 88 -13.98 -15.80 -10.13
C GLU A 88 -12.66 -16.27 -10.76
N PRO A 89 -12.67 -17.28 -11.65
CA PRO A 89 -11.44 -17.87 -12.20
C PRO A 89 -10.91 -17.04 -13.38
N TRP A 90 -10.52 -15.79 -13.14
CA TRP A 90 -9.95 -14.92 -14.18
C TRP A 90 -8.85 -13.99 -13.69
N CYS A 91 -8.02 -13.55 -14.63
CA CYS A 91 -6.97 -12.54 -14.44
C CYS A 91 -7.02 -11.51 -15.58
N ASP A 92 -7.09 -10.23 -15.22
CA ASP A 92 -6.88 -9.11 -16.15
C ASP A 92 -5.43 -8.64 -16.05
N VAL A 93 -4.82 -8.36 -17.21
CA VAL A 93 -3.44 -7.87 -17.31
C VAL A 93 -3.46 -6.44 -17.83
N PHE A 94 -2.80 -5.56 -17.09
CA PHE A 94 -2.67 -4.16 -17.41
C PHE A 94 -1.20 -3.82 -17.69
N LYS A 95 -0.95 -2.96 -18.67
CA LYS A 95 0.35 -2.35 -18.92
C LYS A 95 0.19 -0.84 -18.97
N HIS A 96 0.97 -0.11 -18.16
CA HIS A 96 0.79 1.35 -17.98
C HIS A 96 -0.65 1.77 -17.64
N GLY A 97 -1.38 0.93 -16.90
CA GLY A 97 -2.78 1.17 -16.52
C GLY A 97 -3.82 0.83 -17.59
N GLU A 98 -3.41 0.42 -18.79
CA GLU A 98 -4.33 -0.02 -19.84
C GLU A 98 -4.47 -1.54 -19.83
N LYS A 99 -5.71 -2.02 -19.84
CA LYS A 99 -5.99 -3.46 -19.93
C LYS A 99 -5.64 -3.98 -21.32
N ILE A 100 -4.64 -4.86 -21.39
CA ILE A 100 -4.14 -5.42 -22.65
C ILE A 100 -4.64 -6.85 -22.89
N ARG A 101 -5.03 -7.56 -21.83
CA ARG A 101 -5.45 -8.97 -21.94
C ARG A 101 -6.32 -9.40 -20.77
N ARG A 102 -7.18 -10.39 -21.03
CA ARG A 102 -7.90 -11.16 -20.03
C ARG A 102 -7.61 -12.65 -20.20
N PHE A 103 -7.47 -13.37 -19.09
CA PHE A 103 -7.45 -14.82 -19.00
C PHE A 103 -8.68 -15.26 -18.21
N ASP A 104 -9.50 -16.16 -18.78
CA ASP A 104 -10.69 -16.73 -18.15
C ASP A 104 -10.50 -18.25 -17.93
N ASN A 105 -11.31 -18.84 -17.04
CA ASN A 105 -11.23 -20.25 -16.62
C ASN A 105 -9.85 -20.65 -16.06
N LEU A 106 -9.25 -19.72 -15.32
CA LEU A 106 -7.88 -19.80 -14.79
C LEU A 106 -7.80 -20.83 -13.66
N MET A 107 -6.83 -21.73 -13.76
CA MET A 107 -6.48 -22.72 -12.74
C MET A 107 -5.14 -22.33 -12.10
N THR A 108 -4.87 -22.78 -10.88
CA THR A 108 -3.64 -22.40 -10.15
C THR A 108 -2.35 -22.73 -10.93
N ASN A 109 -2.36 -23.77 -11.76
CA ASN A 109 -1.22 -24.17 -12.59
C ASN A 109 -0.98 -23.23 -13.79
N ASP A 110 -1.94 -22.40 -14.17
CA ASP A 110 -1.79 -21.41 -15.25
C ASP A 110 -1.03 -20.17 -14.79
N ILE A 111 -1.01 -19.89 -13.48
CA ILE A 111 -0.47 -18.66 -12.89
C ILE A 111 0.99 -18.43 -13.30
N GLN A 112 1.84 -19.46 -13.20
CA GLN A 112 3.25 -19.33 -13.58
C GLN A 112 3.41 -18.98 -15.06
N GLY A 113 2.63 -19.61 -15.94
CA GLY A 113 2.68 -19.32 -17.37
C GLY A 113 2.23 -17.88 -17.69
N ILE A 114 1.24 -17.37 -16.96
CA ILE A 114 0.79 -15.98 -17.08
C ILE A 114 1.87 -15.01 -16.60
N GLN A 115 2.51 -15.30 -15.47
CA GLN A 115 3.61 -14.50 -14.93
C GLN A 115 4.82 -14.48 -15.89
N ASP A 116 5.22 -15.64 -16.41
CA ASP A 116 6.34 -15.78 -17.35
C ASP A 116 6.08 -15.06 -18.68
N TRP A 117 4.82 -15.01 -19.12
CA TRP A 117 4.41 -14.24 -20.28
C TRP A 117 4.42 -12.74 -19.97
N ALA A 118 3.84 -12.33 -18.84
CA ALA A 118 3.73 -10.94 -18.43
C ALA A 118 5.10 -10.28 -18.18
N ALA A 119 6.06 -11.02 -17.64
CA ALA A 119 7.44 -10.55 -17.41
C ALA A 119 8.23 -10.25 -18.71
N LYS A 120 7.67 -10.59 -19.88
CA LYS A 120 8.29 -10.33 -21.21
C LYS A 120 7.65 -9.16 -21.95
N LEU A 121 6.61 -8.54 -21.37
CA LEU A 121 5.92 -7.39 -21.96
C LEU A 121 6.73 -6.11 -21.75
#